data_AF-A0AAN7B8T0-F1
#
_entry.id   AF-A0AAN7B8T0-F1
#
_cell.length_a   1.000
_cell.length_b   1.000
_cell.length_c   1.000
_cell.angle_alpha   90.00
_cell.angle_beta   90.00
_cell.angle_gamma   90.00
#
_symmetry.space_group_name_H-M   'P 1'
#
loop_
_entity.id
_entity.type
_entity.pdbx_description
1 polymer ?
#
loop_
_entity_poly.entity_id
_entity_poly.type
_entity_poly.pdbx_seq_one_letter_code
_entity_poly.pdbx_strand_id
1 'polypeptide(L)'
;MVCQSFANECRFRWVSCQFDSLEKCLDRKSVQNTLANLPRTLDDTYARILKAIPPEHLIYAKRLLQFLTYSERPLRLEEAVDAVTVDIVSRPRFDTRNRVFIPKEVVQYCSSLVILVSKNESGDRMARMEIQLAHFSVKQYLVSDRLEADMAGDLEEIPARTAIVNVCLSYLLELDRWCGPWKARETYHLAQYSAQYWAQHAAVVEGYSGQVLQTEEEYFASQGAFRFGCQIYSPDQLDRRYGERIPFGSLYYAARCGLASSTRMLLEKGAEVNAQGGGYGDALQAASSGGHEKIVQMLLEKGAEVNAQDGGYGNALQAASGGGHERIVQMLLAKCADMEMRTLTTVDNATARAAVERVGMPSLGPVEQQNSSFAIRL
;
A
#
# COMPACT_ATOMS: atom_id res chain seq x y z
N MET A 1 -18.35 -37.69 -27.41
CA MET A 1 -16.93 -37.30 -27.23
C MET A 1 -16.42 -36.28 -28.25
N VAL A 2 -17.28 -35.65 -29.08
CA VAL A 2 -16.88 -34.59 -30.04
C VAL A 2 -17.48 -33.21 -29.72
N CYS A 3 -18.40 -33.10 -28.74
CA CYS A 3 -18.97 -31.80 -28.34
C CYS A 3 -18.22 -31.05 -27.20
N GLN A 4 -17.17 -31.64 -26.61
CA GLN A 4 -16.43 -30.99 -25.52
C GLN A 4 -15.34 -30.00 -25.99
N SER A 5 -14.93 -30.03 -27.27
CA SER A 5 -13.79 -29.21 -27.70
C SER A 5 -14.15 -27.82 -28.26
N PHE A 6 -15.43 -27.45 -28.34
CA PHE A 6 -15.86 -26.16 -28.91
C PHE A 6 -16.51 -25.19 -27.89
N ALA A 7 -16.72 -25.61 -26.65
CA ALA A 7 -17.37 -24.77 -25.62
C ALA A 7 -16.41 -23.82 -24.87
N ASN A 8 -15.10 -23.86 -25.16
CA ASN A 8 -14.08 -23.10 -24.43
C ASN A 8 -13.80 -21.69 -24.98
N GLU A 9 -14.39 -21.30 -26.12
CA GLU A 9 -14.26 -19.94 -26.64
C GLU A 9 -15.43 -19.06 -26.19
N CYS A 10 -15.22 -18.37 -25.06
CA CYS A 10 -15.79 -17.11 -24.53
C CYS A 10 -17.23 -16.63 -24.83
N ARG A 11 -18.08 -17.25 -25.67
CA ARG A 11 -19.39 -16.67 -26.05
C ARG A 11 -20.61 -17.34 -25.44
N PHE A 12 -20.49 -18.50 -24.79
CA PHE A 12 -21.68 -19.17 -24.23
C PHE A 12 -21.44 -19.90 -22.90
N ARG A 13 -20.50 -19.45 -22.05
CA ARG A 13 -20.31 -20.01 -20.69
C ARG A 13 -21.58 -19.93 -19.84
N TRP A 14 -22.41 -18.91 -20.04
CA TRP A 14 -23.76 -18.81 -19.46
C TRP A 14 -24.64 -20.01 -19.78
N VAL A 15 -24.62 -20.45 -21.05
CA VAL A 15 -25.37 -21.62 -21.53
C VAL A 15 -24.77 -22.91 -20.94
N SER A 16 -23.44 -23.00 -20.85
CA SER A 16 -22.74 -24.14 -20.26
C SER A 16 -23.13 -24.35 -18.78
N CYS A 17 -23.13 -23.30 -17.95
CA CYS A 17 -23.52 -23.43 -16.54
C CYS A 17 -24.98 -23.90 -16.34
N GLN A 18 -25.89 -23.50 -17.26
CA GLN A 18 -27.27 -24.00 -17.24
C GLN A 18 -27.35 -25.45 -17.70
N PHE A 19 -26.54 -25.86 -18.68
CA PHE A 19 -26.43 -27.25 -19.10
C PHE A 19 -25.84 -28.15 -18.01
N ASP A 20 -24.86 -27.70 -17.22
CA ASP A 20 -24.30 -28.48 -16.10
C ASP A 20 -25.38 -28.80 -15.03
N SER A 21 -26.33 -27.90 -14.84
CA SER A 21 -27.46 -28.12 -13.92
C SER A 21 -28.50 -29.09 -14.50
N LEU A 22 -28.70 -29.05 -15.81
CA LEU A 22 -29.60 -29.95 -16.53
C LEU A 22 -29.00 -31.36 -16.71
N GLU A 23 -27.68 -31.47 -16.87
CA GLU A 23 -26.95 -32.74 -16.98
C GLU A 23 -27.09 -33.60 -15.73
N LYS A 24 -27.24 -32.95 -14.56
CA LYS A 24 -27.46 -33.64 -13.27
C LYS A 24 -28.89 -34.16 -13.08
N CYS A 25 -29.82 -33.84 -13.97
CA CYS A 25 -31.21 -34.28 -13.85
C CYS A 25 -31.38 -35.71 -14.38
N LEU A 26 -31.87 -36.62 -13.54
CA LEU A 26 -32.05 -38.04 -13.87
C LEU A 26 -33.45 -38.38 -14.40
N ASP A 27 -34.42 -37.49 -14.22
CA ASP A 27 -35.82 -37.72 -14.59
C ASP A 27 -36.50 -36.45 -15.14
N ARG A 28 -37.62 -36.66 -15.86
CA ARG A 28 -38.35 -35.59 -16.55
C ARG A 28 -38.90 -34.51 -15.61
N LYS A 29 -39.28 -34.87 -14.38
CA LYS A 29 -39.79 -33.92 -13.39
C LYS A 29 -38.65 -33.04 -12.88
N SER A 30 -37.47 -33.62 -12.65
CA SER A 30 -36.26 -32.86 -12.32
C SER A 30 -35.85 -31.90 -13.43
N VAL A 31 -35.89 -32.33 -14.70
CA VAL A 31 -35.63 -31.42 -15.85
C VAL A 31 -36.65 -30.27 -15.89
N GLN A 32 -37.94 -30.55 -15.77
CA GLN A 32 -38.99 -29.52 -15.80
C GLN A 32 -38.85 -28.53 -14.64
N ASN A 33 -38.53 -29.02 -13.44
CA ASN A 33 -38.28 -28.17 -12.28
C ASN A 33 -37.03 -27.29 -12.46
N THR A 34 -35.94 -27.84 -13.00
CA THR A 34 -34.71 -27.08 -13.26
C THR A 34 -34.94 -26.02 -14.33
N LEU A 35 -35.67 -26.34 -15.40
CA LEU A 35 -36.05 -25.38 -16.45
C LEU A 35 -36.96 -24.26 -15.92
N ALA A 36 -37.91 -24.59 -15.04
CA ALA A 36 -38.82 -23.60 -14.45
C ALA A 36 -38.12 -22.64 -13.47
N ASN A 37 -36.99 -23.05 -12.89
CA ASN A 37 -36.20 -22.27 -11.94
C ASN A 37 -34.88 -21.75 -12.55
N LEU A 38 -34.81 -21.63 -13.88
CA LEU A 38 -33.67 -20.98 -14.52
C LEU A 38 -33.60 -19.50 -14.11
N PRO A 39 -32.40 -18.96 -13.88
CA PRO A 39 -32.22 -17.54 -13.59
C PRO A 39 -32.80 -16.68 -14.71
N ARG A 40 -33.52 -15.60 -14.37
CA ARG A 40 -34.15 -14.71 -15.36
C ARG A 40 -33.19 -13.63 -15.84
N THR A 41 -32.21 -13.29 -15.01
CA THR A 41 -31.19 -12.29 -15.30
C THR A 41 -29.78 -12.86 -15.15
N LEU A 42 -28.79 -12.11 -15.66
CA LEU A 42 -27.38 -12.43 -15.41
C LEU A 42 -27.03 -12.31 -13.93
N ASP A 43 -27.62 -11.34 -13.22
CA ASP A 43 -27.42 -11.14 -11.79
C ASP A 43 -27.95 -12.33 -10.98
N ASP A 44 -29.16 -12.81 -11.28
CA ASP A 44 -29.71 -14.04 -10.68
C ASP A 44 -28.77 -15.25 -10.92
N THR A 45 -28.10 -15.27 -12.09
CA THR A 45 -27.15 -16.33 -12.42
C THR A 45 -25.91 -16.24 -11.53
N TYR A 46 -25.34 -15.04 -11.36
CA TYR A 46 -24.19 -14.83 -10.50
C TYR A 46 -24.52 -15.07 -9.03
N ALA A 47 -25.66 -14.61 -8.54
CA ALA A 47 -26.18 -14.90 -7.20
C ALA A 47 -26.25 -16.41 -6.96
N ARG A 48 -26.87 -17.16 -7.89
CA ARG A 48 -26.96 -18.62 -7.81
C ARG A 48 -25.60 -19.30 -7.82
N ILE A 49 -24.65 -18.84 -8.63
CA ILE A 49 -23.29 -19.40 -8.68
C ILE A 49 -22.59 -19.19 -7.33
N LEU A 50 -22.64 -17.98 -6.77
CA LEU A 50 -22.00 -17.67 -5.48
C LEU A 50 -22.64 -18.47 -4.34
N LYS A 51 -23.96 -18.61 -4.34
CA LYS A 51 -24.71 -19.40 -3.34
C LYS A 51 -24.47 -20.90 -3.43
N ALA A 52 -24.08 -21.40 -4.61
CA ALA A 52 -23.75 -22.80 -4.81
C ALA A 52 -22.33 -23.17 -4.35
N ILE A 53 -21.52 -22.20 -3.92
CA ILE A 53 -20.18 -22.45 -3.39
C ILE A 53 -20.32 -23.18 -2.04
N PRO A 54 -19.65 -24.34 -1.85
CA PRO A 54 -19.68 -25.05 -0.59
C PRO A 54 -19.18 -24.16 0.58
N PRO A 55 -19.82 -24.20 1.77
CA PRO A 55 -19.42 -23.36 2.90
C PRO A 55 -17.93 -23.48 3.28
N GLU A 56 -17.37 -24.69 3.18
CA GLU A 56 -15.95 -24.98 3.42
C GLU A 56 -15.00 -24.30 2.42
N HIS A 57 -15.51 -23.92 1.25
CA HIS A 57 -14.75 -23.25 0.18
C HIS A 57 -14.99 -21.74 0.15
N LEU A 58 -15.97 -21.25 0.91
CA LEU A 58 -16.43 -19.86 0.85
C LEU A 58 -15.31 -18.86 1.15
N ILE A 59 -14.46 -19.15 2.14
CA ILE A 59 -13.34 -18.27 2.51
C ILE A 59 -12.31 -18.13 1.38
N TYR A 60 -11.99 -19.23 0.69
CA TYR A 60 -11.04 -19.23 -0.43
C TYR A 60 -11.63 -18.54 -1.65
N ALA A 61 -12.92 -18.78 -1.92
CA ALA A 61 -13.65 -18.10 -2.99
C ALA A 61 -13.70 -16.59 -2.78
N LYS A 62 -14.08 -16.15 -1.57
CA LYS A 62 -14.07 -14.73 -1.17
C LYS A 62 -12.70 -14.12 -1.39
N ARG A 63 -11.65 -14.76 -0.87
CA ARG A 63 -10.27 -14.30 -1.04
C ARG A 63 -9.88 -14.13 -2.51
N LEU A 64 -10.16 -15.14 -3.33
CA LEU A 64 -9.84 -15.11 -4.75
C LEU A 64 -10.59 -13.97 -5.47
N LEU A 65 -11.89 -13.80 -5.17
CA LEU A 65 -12.70 -12.73 -5.77
C LEU A 65 -12.26 -11.33 -5.33
N GLN A 66 -11.84 -11.14 -4.07
CA GLN A 66 -11.26 -9.88 -3.58
C GLN A 66 -10.04 -9.49 -4.41
N PHE A 67 -9.08 -10.42 -4.58
CA PHE A 67 -7.89 -10.16 -5.40
C PHE A 67 -8.26 -9.93 -6.87
N LEU A 68 -9.12 -10.74 -7.47
CA LEU A 68 -9.50 -10.57 -8.88
C LEU A 68 -10.25 -9.25 -9.15
N THR A 69 -10.94 -8.71 -8.15
CA THR A 69 -11.71 -7.49 -8.30
C THR A 69 -10.84 -6.24 -8.13
N TYR A 70 -9.96 -6.22 -7.13
CA TYR A 70 -9.24 -5.02 -6.72
C TYR A 70 -7.73 -5.05 -6.93
N SER A 71 -7.12 -6.15 -7.42
CA SER A 71 -5.68 -6.15 -7.68
C SER A 71 -5.25 -5.12 -8.72
N GLU A 72 -4.08 -4.54 -8.51
CA GLU A 72 -3.52 -3.45 -9.34
C GLU A 72 -3.01 -3.93 -10.71
N ARG A 73 -2.94 -5.26 -10.89
CA ARG A 73 -2.67 -5.93 -12.16
C ARG A 73 -3.35 -7.30 -12.18
N PRO A 74 -3.46 -7.94 -13.36
CA PRO A 74 -3.94 -9.32 -13.45
C PRO A 74 -3.20 -10.25 -12.48
N LEU A 75 -3.99 -11.08 -11.79
CA LEU A 75 -3.51 -12.01 -10.78
C LEU A 75 -2.94 -13.27 -11.44
N ARG A 76 -1.72 -13.67 -11.07
CA ARG A 76 -1.11 -14.91 -11.56
C ARG A 76 -1.69 -16.12 -10.85
N LEU A 77 -1.66 -17.26 -11.52
CA LEU A 77 -2.11 -18.53 -10.95
C LEU A 77 -1.39 -18.87 -9.64
N GLU A 78 -0.07 -18.72 -9.63
CA GLU A 78 0.80 -19.01 -8.49
C GLU A 78 0.57 -18.03 -7.33
N GLU A 79 0.24 -16.77 -7.65
CA GLU A 79 -0.10 -15.75 -6.66
C GLU A 79 -1.44 -16.06 -5.98
N ALA A 80 -2.42 -16.52 -6.75
CA ALA A 80 -3.71 -16.90 -6.23
C ALA A 80 -3.63 -18.10 -5.27
N VAL A 81 -2.81 -19.11 -5.59
CA VAL A 81 -2.56 -20.25 -4.70
C VAL A 81 -2.06 -19.78 -3.34
N ASP A 82 -1.07 -18.90 -3.34
CA ASP A 82 -0.51 -18.40 -2.09
C ASP A 82 -1.51 -17.49 -1.35
N ALA A 83 -2.28 -16.68 -2.08
CA ALA A 83 -3.22 -15.72 -1.49
C ALA A 83 -4.37 -16.42 -0.75
N VAL A 84 -4.88 -17.54 -1.29
CA VAL A 84 -5.92 -18.34 -0.62
C VAL A 84 -5.38 -19.16 0.55
N THR A 85 -4.08 -19.47 0.57
CA THR A 85 -3.43 -20.21 1.67
C THR A 85 -3.18 -19.35 2.92
N VAL A 86 -3.14 -18.02 2.79
CA VAL A 86 -2.85 -17.13 3.92
C VAL A 86 -4.05 -17.02 4.87
N ASP A 87 -3.81 -17.40 6.12
CA ASP A 87 -4.73 -17.19 7.24
C ASP A 87 -4.46 -15.84 7.89
N ILE A 88 -5.46 -14.96 7.88
CA ILE A 88 -5.38 -13.61 8.48
C ILE A 88 -5.95 -13.56 9.90
N VAL A 89 -6.49 -14.66 10.40
CA VAL A 89 -7.13 -14.77 11.71
C VAL A 89 -6.21 -15.48 12.70
N SER A 90 -5.63 -16.61 12.31
CA SER A 90 -4.83 -17.46 13.21
C SER A 90 -3.34 -17.55 12.82
N ARG A 91 -2.50 -17.99 13.77
CA ARG A 91 -1.07 -18.26 13.53
C ARG A 91 -0.82 -19.77 13.44
N PRO A 92 0.12 -20.24 12.59
CA PRO A 92 0.94 -19.47 11.66
C PRO A 92 0.12 -18.89 10.51
N ARG A 93 0.41 -17.65 10.09
CA ARG A 93 -0.40 -16.97 9.07
C ARG A 93 -0.18 -17.52 7.66
N PHE A 94 0.95 -18.16 7.43
CA PHE A 94 1.26 -18.85 6.18
C PHE A 94 2.11 -20.09 6.45
N ASP A 95 1.69 -21.21 5.86
CA ASP A 95 2.43 -22.46 5.89
C ASP A 95 2.52 -23.03 4.47
N THR A 96 3.75 -23.25 4.01
CA THR A 96 4.04 -23.76 2.67
C THR A 96 3.43 -25.15 2.41
N ARG A 97 3.14 -25.91 3.47
CA ARG A 97 2.53 -27.25 3.41
C ARG A 97 1.02 -27.22 3.17
N ASN A 98 0.37 -26.07 3.42
CA ASN A 98 -1.07 -25.89 3.25
C ASN A 98 -1.44 -25.34 1.86
N ARG A 99 -0.47 -25.22 0.96
CA ARG A 99 -0.70 -24.78 -0.42
C ARG A 99 -1.56 -25.80 -1.18
N VAL A 100 -2.36 -25.30 -2.10
CA VAL A 100 -3.11 -26.15 -3.04
C VAL A 100 -2.12 -27.02 -3.82
N PHE A 101 -2.31 -28.34 -3.79
CA PHE A 101 -1.39 -29.30 -4.41
C PHE A 101 -1.24 -29.09 -5.92
N ILE A 102 -2.36 -28.83 -6.60
CA ILE A 102 -2.41 -28.60 -8.04
C ILE A 102 -2.82 -27.14 -8.26
N PRO A 103 -1.89 -26.25 -8.68
CA PRO A 103 -2.18 -24.82 -8.77
C PRO A 103 -3.43 -24.47 -9.59
N LYS A 104 -3.66 -25.19 -10.69
CA LYS A 104 -4.83 -25.01 -11.56
C LYS A 104 -6.16 -25.27 -10.86
N GLU A 105 -6.18 -26.01 -9.76
CA GLU A 105 -7.41 -26.29 -9.01
C GLU A 105 -7.89 -25.10 -8.18
N VAL A 106 -7.06 -24.07 -7.96
CA VAL A 106 -7.47 -22.86 -7.23
C VAL A 106 -8.69 -22.17 -7.86
N VAL A 107 -8.85 -22.31 -9.18
CA VAL A 107 -10.00 -21.75 -9.90
C VAL A 107 -11.30 -22.50 -9.62
N GLN A 108 -11.25 -23.72 -9.06
CA GLN A 108 -12.45 -24.50 -8.74
C GLN A 108 -13.30 -23.83 -7.67
N TYR A 109 -12.71 -23.02 -6.78
CA TYR A 109 -13.45 -22.25 -5.78
C TYR A 109 -14.46 -21.27 -6.41
N CYS A 110 -14.21 -20.81 -7.65
CA CYS A 110 -15.05 -19.84 -8.37
C CYS A 110 -15.23 -20.21 -9.86
N SER A 111 -15.26 -21.50 -10.21
CA SER A 111 -15.03 -22.02 -11.58
C SER A 111 -15.85 -21.35 -12.70
N SER A 112 -17.11 -21.03 -12.41
CA SER A 112 -18.01 -20.40 -13.38
C SER A 112 -17.78 -18.89 -13.54
N LEU A 113 -17.14 -18.25 -12.57
CA LEU A 113 -16.86 -16.81 -12.54
C LEU A 113 -15.47 -16.44 -13.03
N VAL A 114 -14.57 -17.42 -13.19
CA VAL A 114 -13.16 -17.17 -13.55
C VAL A 114 -12.68 -18.04 -14.71
N ILE A 115 -11.71 -17.54 -15.45
CA ILE A 115 -11.02 -18.22 -16.55
C ILE A 115 -9.51 -18.21 -16.32
N LEU A 116 -8.83 -19.20 -16.88
CA LEU A 116 -7.36 -19.24 -16.98
C LEU A 116 -6.93 -18.76 -18.35
N VAL A 117 -6.05 -17.77 -18.39
CA VAL A 117 -5.50 -17.20 -19.61
C VAL A 117 -4.00 -17.46 -19.63
N SER A 118 -3.51 -18.02 -20.73
CA SER A 118 -2.08 -18.20 -20.96
C SER A 118 -1.52 -16.98 -21.67
N LYS A 119 -0.48 -16.37 -21.08
CA LYS A 119 0.28 -15.28 -21.70
C LYS A 119 1.65 -15.78 -22.12
N ASN A 120 1.90 -15.70 -23.43
CA ASN A 120 3.22 -15.91 -24.01
C ASN A 120 3.91 -14.55 -24.06
N GLU A 121 4.74 -14.23 -23.07
CA GLU A 121 5.68 -13.12 -23.20
C GLU A 121 6.81 -13.55 -24.15
N SER A 122 7.11 -12.72 -25.16
CA SER A 122 8.15 -13.01 -26.14
C SER A 122 9.51 -13.14 -25.43
N GLY A 123 10.02 -14.36 -25.30
CA GLY A 123 11.31 -14.66 -24.67
C GLY A 123 11.26 -15.43 -23.34
N ASP A 124 10.08 -15.63 -22.74
CA ASP A 124 9.96 -16.49 -21.54
C ASP A 124 9.85 -17.97 -21.94
N ARG A 125 10.59 -18.87 -21.28
CA ARG A 125 10.58 -20.31 -21.63
C ARG A 125 9.30 -21.02 -21.15
N MET A 126 8.53 -20.38 -20.29
CA MET A 126 7.26 -20.89 -19.77
C MET A 126 6.15 -19.85 -19.92
N ALA A 127 5.01 -20.29 -20.47
CA ALA A 127 3.83 -19.45 -20.56
C ALA A 127 3.30 -19.13 -19.16
N ARG A 128 3.12 -17.85 -18.85
CA ARG A 128 2.54 -17.42 -17.57
C ARG A 128 1.05 -17.60 -17.59
N MET A 129 0.50 -18.15 -16.51
CA MET A 129 -0.95 -18.34 -16.36
C MET A 129 -1.53 -17.24 -15.48
N GLU A 130 -2.53 -16.55 -15.98
CA GLU A 130 -3.29 -15.54 -15.24
C GLU A 130 -4.71 -16.05 -14.98
N ILE A 131 -5.26 -15.68 -13.82
CA ILE A 131 -6.68 -15.87 -13.51
C ILE A 131 -7.37 -14.54 -13.81
N GLN A 132 -8.47 -14.61 -14.56
CA GLN A 132 -9.29 -13.45 -14.87
C GLN A 132 -10.76 -13.75 -14.58
N LEU A 133 -11.54 -12.71 -14.29
CA LEU A 133 -12.98 -12.85 -14.27
C LEU A 133 -13.47 -13.24 -15.66
N ALA A 134 -14.39 -14.20 -15.73
CA ALA A 134 -14.84 -14.81 -16.98
C ALA A 134 -15.51 -13.80 -17.92
N HIS A 135 -16.07 -12.71 -17.37
CA HIS A 135 -16.66 -11.63 -18.15
C HIS A 135 -16.65 -10.32 -17.35
N PHE A 136 -16.63 -9.18 -18.04
CA PHE A 136 -16.64 -7.85 -17.41
C PHE A 136 -17.86 -7.63 -16.50
N SER A 137 -19.02 -8.16 -16.88
CA SER A 137 -20.26 -8.07 -16.06
C SER A 137 -20.15 -8.79 -14.72
N VAL A 138 -19.26 -9.77 -14.58
CA VAL A 138 -19.01 -10.41 -13.27
C VAL A 138 -18.45 -9.35 -12.31
N LYS A 139 -17.44 -8.59 -12.74
CA LYS A 139 -16.89 -7.50 -11.91
C LYS A 139 -17.96 -6.48 -11.55
N GLN A 140 -18.79 -6.08 -12.52
CA GLN A 140 -19.88 -5.13 -12.29
C GLN A 140 -20.88 -5.62 -11.25
N TYR A 141 -21.19 -6.93 -11.25
CA TYR A 141 -22.08 -7.52 -10.26
C TYR A 141 -21.43 -7.56 -8.86
N LEU A 142 -20.17 -8.01 -8.77
CA LEU A 142 -19.45 -8.14 -7.49
C LEU A 142 -19.25 -6.80 -6.75
N VAL A 143 -19.15 -5.69 -7.48
CA VAL A 143 -19.01 -4.34 -6.90
C VAL A 143 -20.34 -3.58 -6.78
N SER A 144 -21.46 -4.22 -7.11
CA SER A 144 -22.78 -3.59 -7.05
C SER A 144 -23.48 -3.81 -5.71
N ASP A 145 -24.45 -2.94 -5.44
CA ASP A 145 -25.42 -3.03 -4.34
C ASP A 145 -26.39 -4.22 -4.45
N ARG A 146 -26.32 -5.00 -5.54
CA ARG A 146 -27.19 -6.14 -5.82
C ARG A 146 -26.63 -7.47 -5.31
N LEU A 147 -25.40 -7.47 -4.83
CA LEU A 147 -24.76 -8.67 -4.27
C LEU A 147 -25.46 -9.10 -2.97
N GLU A 148 -25.70 -10.39 -2.79
CA GLU A 148 -26.36 -10.92 -1.60
C GLU A 148 -25.52 -10.68 -0.33
N ALA A 149 -26.20 -10.46 0.81
CA ALA A 149 -25.62 -9.99 2.07
C ALA A 149 -24.43 -10.82 2.58
N ASP A 150 -24.46 -12.14 2.41
CA ASP A 150 -23.40 -13.06 2.89
C ASP A 150 -22.05 -12.84 2.20
N MET A 151 -22.05 -12.23 1.01
CA MET A 151 -20.86 -11.92 0.21
C MET A 151 -20.63 -10.41 0.06
N ALA A 152 -21.69 -9.61 0.14
CA ALA A 152 -21.68 -8.17 -0.15
C ALA A 152 -20.65 -7.43 0.69
N GLY A 153 -20.70 -7.59 2.02
CA GLY A 153 -19.81 -6.88 2.93
C GLY A 153 -18.33 -7.19 2.67
N ASP A 154 -17.97 -8.41 2.28
CA ASP A 154 -16.56 -8.80 2.10
C ASP A 154 -15.98 -8.37 0.74
N LEU A 155 -16.84 -8.08 -0.25
CA LEU A 155 -16.45 -7.74 -1.63
C LEU A 155 -16.60 -6.25 -1.95
N GLU A 156 -17.14 -5.45 -1.03
CA GLU A 156 -17.00 -4.00 -1.05
C GLU A 156 -15.51 -3.59 -1.04
N GLU A 157 -15.20 -2.42 -1.60
CA GLU A 157 -13.81 -2.00 -1.82
C GLU A 157 -12.99 -1.95 -0.54
N ILE A 158 -13.53 -1.36 0.53
CA ILE A 158 -12.80 -1.19 1.79
C ILE A 158 -12.51 -2.54 2.46
N PRO A 159 -13.47 -3.45 2.67
CA PRO A 159 -13.20 -4.78 3.24
C PRO A 159 -12.31 -5.65 2.34
N ALA A 160 -12.52 -5.62 1.02
CA ALA A 160 -11.70 -6.39 0.09
C ALA A 160 -10.24 -5.93 0.08
N ARG A 161 -9.98 -4.62 -0.01
CA ARG A 161 -8.62 -4.08 0.05
C ARG A 161 -7.99 -4.28 1.42
N THR A 162 -8.74 -4.15 2.51
CA THR A 162 -8.30 -4.51 3.87
C THR A 162 -7.82 -5.96 3.91
N ALA A 163 -8.58 -6.88 3.32
CA ALA A 163 -8.24 -8.29 3.24
C ALA A 163 -6.96 -8.53 2.41
N ILE A 164 -6.78 -7.81 1.30
CA ILE A 164 -5.57 -7.86 0.46
C ILE A 164 -4.35 -7.37 1.24
N VAL A 165 -4.42 -6.23 1.94
CA VAL A 165 -3.32 -5.71 2.76
C VAL A 165 -2.89 -6.73 3.81
N ASN A 166 -3.87 -7.24 4.56
CA ASN A 166 -3.61 -8.22 5.62
C ASN A 166 -2.97 -9.49 5.06
N VAL A 167 -3.39 -9.97 3.88
CA VAL A 167 -2.75 -11.13 3.23
C VAL A 167 -1.32 -10.80 2.85
N CYS A 168 -1.09 -9.68 2.16
CA CYS A 168 0.23 -9.31 1.68
C CYS A 168 1.24 -9.17 2.83
N LEU A 169 0.85 -8.45 3.89
CA LEU A 169 1.70 -8.24 5.06
C LEU A 169 1.91 -9.54 5.85
N SER A 170 0.85 -10.32 6.08
CA SER A 170 0.94 -11.62 6.78
C SER A 170 1.84 -12.60 6.04
N TYR A 171 1.77 -12.61 4.71
CA TYR A 171 2.62 -13.43 3.87
C TYR A 171 4.08 -13.02 3.98
N LEU A 172 4.40 -11.73 3.88
CA LEU A 172 5.77 -11.22 4.02
C LEU A 172 6.34 -11.44 5.43
N LEU A 173 5.51 -11.34 6.46
CA LEU A 173 5.88 -11.56 7.87
C LEU A 173 6.27 -13.01 8.19
N GLU A 174 5.74 -13.99 7.46
CA GLU A 174 6.05 -15.40 7.68
C GLU A 174 7.10 -15.92 6.70
N LEU A 175 7.15 -15.38 5.46
CA LEU A 175 7.97 -15.95 4.39
C LEU A 175 9.48 -15.84 4.64
N ASP A 176 9.93 -14.82 5.37
CA ASP A 176 11.35 -14.62 5.72
C ASP A 176 11.93 -15.78 6.57
N ARG A 177 11.06 -16.52 7.27
CA ARG A 177 11.40 -17.72 8.05
C ARG A 177 11.67 -18.94 7.18
N TRP A 178 11.11 -18.96 5.98
CA TRP A 178 11.14 -20.14 5.09
C TRP A 178 12.22 -20.04 4.02
N CYS A 179 12.52 -18.84 3.53
CA CYS A 179 13.49 -18.68 2.46
C CYS A 179 14.05 -17.26 2.34
N GLY A 180 15.20 -17.14 1.68
CA GLY A 180 15.77 -15.84 1.31
C GLY A 180 15.10 -15.21 0.07
N PRO A 181 15.37 -13.92 -0.21
CA PRO A 181 14.67 -13.15 -1.25
C PRO A 181 14.81 -13.68 -2.68
N TRP A 182 15.85 -14.46 -2.96
CA TRP A 182 16.05 -15.09 -4.27
C TRP A 182 15.04 -16.23 -4.49
N LYS A 183 14.99 -17.20 -3.57
CA LYS A 183 14.03 -18.32 -3.63
C LYS A 183 12.58 -17.84 -3.54
N ALA A 184 12.33 -16.78 -2.78
CA ALA A 184 11.02 -16.13 -2.72
C ALA A 184 10.52 -15.72 -4.11
N ARG A 185 11.37 -15.10 -4.93
CA ARG A 185 10.98 -14.65 -6.28
C ARG A 185 10.72 -15.78 -7.26
N GLU A 186 11.40 -16.91 -7.10
CA GLU A 186 11.28 -18.03 -8.02
C GLU A 186 10.10 -18.95 -7.67
N THR A 187 9.79 -19.10 -6.37
CA THR A 187 8.83 -20.11 -5.90
C THR A 187 7.54 -19.51 -5.35
N TYR A 188 7.63 -18.32 -4.76
CA TYR A 188 6.62 -17.69 -3.90
C TYR A 188 6.17 -16.37 -4.52
N HIS A 189 5.51 -16.48 -5.68
CA HIS A 189 5.25 -15.34 -6.57
C HIS A 189 4.39 -14.25 -5.94
N LEU A 190 3.54 -14.58 -4.95
CA LEU A 190 2.80 -13.59 -4.19
C LEU A 190 3.72 -12.63 -3.43
N ALA A 191 4.96 -13.00 -3.13
CA ALA A 191 5.90 -12.15 -2.41
C ALA A 191 6.20 -10.86 -3.19
N GLN A 192 6.34 -10.97 -4.51
CA GLN A 192 6.59 -9.82 -5.38
C GLN A 192 5.37 -8.92 -5.47
N TYR A 193 4.18 -9.49 -5.68
CA TYR A 193 2.93 -8.72 -5.66
C TYR A 193 2.75 -8.01 -4.31
N SER A 194 2.93 -8.75 -3.22
CA SER A 194 2.78 -8.25 -1.84
C SER A 194 3.70 -7.07 -1.61
N ALA A 195 5.02 -7.24 -1.79
CA ALA A 195 6.01 -6.21 -1.54
C ALA A 195 5.82 -4.95 -2.42
N GLN A 196 5.23 -5.11 -3.60
CA GLN A 196 5.01 -4.02 -4.54
C GLN A 196 3.72 -3.23 -4.27
N TYR A 197 2.61 -3.90 -3.94
CA TYR A 197 1.28 -3.28 -3.99
C TYR A 197 0.59 -3.15 -2.63
N TRP A 198 1.09 -3.78 -1.55
CA TRP A 198 0.40 -3.73 -0.25
C TRP A 198 0.16 -2.28 0.23
N ALA A 199 1.15 -1.39 0.06
CA ALA A 199 1.07 -0.02 0.53
C ALA A 199 0.03 0.81 -0.26
N GLN A 200 -0.18 0.50 -1.54
CA GLN A 200 -1.22 1.14 -2.34
C GLN A 200 -2.62 0.77 -1.86
N HIS A 201 -2.83 -0.51 -1.51
CA HIS A 201 -4.09 -0.95 -0.90
C HIS A 201 -4.29 -0.32 0.49
N ALA A 202 -3.23 -0.25 1.29
CA ALA A 202 -3.26 0.34 2.63
C ALA A 202 -3.66 1.82 2.59
N ALA A 203 -3.12 2.59 1.64
CA ALA A 203 -3.47 4.00 1.46
C ALA A 203 -4.97 4.23 1.20
N VAL A 204 -5.64 3.31 0.48
CA VAL A 204 -7.09 3.42 0.21
C VAL A 204 -7.94 3.14 1.45
N VAL A 205 -7.52 2.20 2.28
CA VAL A 205 -8.27 1.78 3.49
C VAL A 205 -7.81 2.50 4.76
N GLU A 206 -6.94 3.49 4.60
CA GLU A 206 -6.40 4.28 5.69
C GLU A 206 -7.53 5.00 6.46
N GLY A 207 -7.55 4.81 7.79
CA GLY A 207 -8.59 5.39 8.65
C GLY A 207 -9.89 4.59 8.74
N TYR A 208 -10.07 3.53 7.95
CA TYR A 208 -11.26 2.66 8.01
C TYR A 208 -11.06 1.41 8.86
N SER A 209 -9.83 0.90 8.96
CA SER A 209 -9.53 -0.36 9.67
C SER A 209 -8.33 -0.23 10.59
N GLY A 210 -8.57 -0.32 11.91
CA GLY A 210 -7.49 -0.38 12.90
C GLY A 210 -6.63 -1.65 12.81
N GLN A 211 -7.19 -2.74 12.26
CA GLN A 211 -6.48 -4.00 12.06
C GLN A 211 -5.34 -3.88 11.04
N VAL A 212 -5.54 -3.06 10.00
CA VAL A 212 -4.49 -2.79 9.00
C VAL A 212 -3.30 -2.13 9.66
N LEU A 213 -3.53 -1.05 10.41
CA LEU A 213 -2.47 -0.33 11.11
C LEU A 213 -1.71 -1.23 12.10
N GLN A 214 -2.41 -2.13 12.80
CA GLN A 214 -1.77 -3.12 13.68
C GLN A 214 -0.86 -4.09 12.92
N THR A 215 -1.28 -4.53 11.74
CA THR A 215 -0.49 -5.46 10.92
C THR A 215 0.71 -4.76 10.30
N GLU A 216 0.56 -3.49 9.90
CA GLU A 216 1.66 -2.63 9.47
C GLU A 216 2.67 -2.38 10.60
N GLU A 217 2.18 -2.12 11.81
CA GLU A 217 3.03 -1.98 12.99
C GLU A 217 3.90 -3.21 13.20
N GLU A 218 3.29 -4.40 13.17
CA GLU A 218 4.01 -5.66 13.29
C GLU A 218 5.05 -5.83 12.18
N TYR A 219 4.68 -5.48 10.94
CA TYR A 219 5.57 -5.55 9.79
C TYR A 219 6.78 -4.62 9.95
N PHE A 220 6.57 -3.35 10.29
CA PHE A 220 7.66 -2.39 10.50
C PHE A 220 8.53 -2.71 11.73
N ALA A 221 7.95 -3.30 12.77
CA ALA A 221 8.69 -3.73 13.96
C ALA A 221 9.58 -4.96 13.68
N SER A 222 9.17 -5.82 12.73
CA SER A 222 9.96 -6.98 12.30
C SER A 222 11.06 -6.56 11.31
N GLN A 223 12.25 -6.23 11.84
CA GLN A 223 13.40 -5.83 11.01
C GLN A 223 13.73 -6.87 9.92
N GLY A 224 13.55 -8.17 10.21
CA GLY A 224 13.75 -9.27 9.27
C GLY A 224 12.76 -9.22 8.10
N ALA A 225 11.47 -9.25 8.40
CA ALA A 225 10.41 -9.27 7.39
C ALA A 225 10.36 -7.96 6.58
N PHE A 226 10.56 -6.82 7.24
CA PHE A 226 10.60 -5.52 6.58
C PHE A 226 11.77 -5.44 5.58
N ARG A 227 12.98 -5.82 6.02
CA ARG A 227 14.16 -5.88 5.14
C ARG A 227 13.93 -6.87 4.00
N PHE A 228 13.37 -8.03 4.29
CA PHE A 228 13.06 -9.07 3.31
C PHE A 228 12.10 -8.55 2.22
N GLY A 229 11.03 -7.86 2.61
CA GLY A 229 10.10 -7.24 1.65
C GLY A 229 10.76 -6.16 0.79
N CYS A 230 11.54 -5.26 1.40
CA CYS A 230 12.31 -4.25 0.66
C CYS A 230 13.34 -4.88 -0.30
N GLN A 231 13.93 -6.01 0.09
CA GLN A 231 14.83 -6.79 -0.76
C GLN A 231 14.11 -7.50 -1.89
N ILE A 232 12.80 -7.77 -1.79
CA ILE A 232 11.98 -8.31 -2.89
C ILE A 232 11.60 -7.20 -3.88
N TYR A 233 11.13 -6.06 -3.37
CA TYR A 233 10.76 -4.90 -4.16
C TYR A 233 11.12 -3.62 -3.40
N SER A 234 11.95 -2.77 -4.01
CA SER A 234 12.31 -1.46 -3.47
C SER A 234 11.33 -0.40 -4.00
N PRO A 235 10.78 0.47 -3.14
CA PRO A 235 9.88 1.56 -3.57
C PRO A 235 10.57 2.58 -4.48
N ASP A 236 11.91 2.66 -4.43
CA ASP A 236 12.70 3.58 -5.24
C ASP A 236 13.19 2.95 -6.55
N GLN A 237 12.84 1.69 -6.82
CA GLN A 237 13.23 0.94 -8.03
C GLN A 237 14.73 0.96 -8.34
N LEU A 238 15.57 1.07 -7.30
CA LEU A 238 17.03 1.10 -7.46
C LEU A 238 17.55 -0.19 -8.10
N ASP A 239 18.52 -0.07 -9.03
CA ASP A 239 19.15 -1.23 -9.68
C ASP A 239 19.69 -2.20 -8.61
N ARG A 240 19.41 -3.50 -8.79
CA ARG A 240 19.76 -4.58 -7.86
C ARG A 240 21.24 -4.60 -7.48
N ARG A 241 22.12 -4.06 -8.33
CA ARG A 241 23.56 -3.93 -8.07
C ARG A 241 23.90 -2.96 -6.93
N TYR A 242 22.99 -2.08 -6.53
CA TYR A 242 23.14 -1.16 -5.39
C TYR A 242 22.48 -1.68 -4.11
N GLY A 243 21.86 -2.87 -4.14
CA GLY A 243 20.96 -3.39 -3.12
C GLY A 243 21.56 -3.82 -1.78
N GLU A 244 22.86 -3.66 -1.57
CA GLU A 244 23.50 -4.08 -0.30
C GLU A 244 23.67 -2.94 0.72
N ARG A 245 23.46 -1.67 0.36
CA ARG A 245 23.97 -0.57 1.21
C ARG A 245 23.01 0.54 1.61
N ILE A 246 21.74 0.49 1.23
CA ILE A 246 20.81 1.56 1.60
C ILE A 246 19.91 1.08 2.76
N PRO A 247 20.04 1.67 3.96
CA PRO A 247 19.10 1.42 5.03
C PRO A 247 17.74 2.00 4.59
N PHE A 248 16.76 1.14 4.35
CA PHE A 248 15.37 1.58 4.27
C PHE A 248 14.89 1.74 5.70
N GLY A 249 14.72 2.97 6.18
CA GLY A 249 14.02 3.23 7.43
C GLY A 249 12.53 2.95 7.26
N SER A 250 11.86 2.44 8.29
CA SER A 250 10.40 2.26 8.28
C SER A 250 9.67 3.59 8.08
N LEU A 251 10.14 4.66 8.74
CA LEU A 251 9.59 6.01 8.57
C LEU A 251 9.75 6.53 7.14
N TYR A 252 10.93 6.33 6.56
CA TYR A 252 11.20 6.65 5.16
C TYR A 252 10.22 5.92 4.23
N TYR A 253 10.04 4.61 4.42
CA TYR A 253 9.17 3.79 3.58
C TYR A 253 7.71 4.26 3.68
N ALA A 254 7.19 4.47 4.89
CA ALA A 254 5.84 4.98 5.10
C ALA A 254 5.64 6.35 4.43
N ALA A 255 6.62 7.25 4.59
CA ALA A 255 6.60 8.57 3.98
C ALA A 255 6.62 8.53 2.45
N ARG A 256 7.49 7.68 1.87
CA ARG A 256 7.61 7.44 0.43
C ARG A 256 6.32 6.90 -0.20
N CYS A 257 5.61 6.05 0.55
CA CYS A 257 4.38 5.41 0.13
C CYS A 257 3.11 6.23 0.43
N GLY A 258 3.20 7.34 1.16
CA GLY A 258 2.03 8.17 1.48
C GLY A 258 1.16 7.64 2.61
N LEU A 259 1.70 6.80 3.50
CA LEU A 259 0.95 6.17 4.60
C LEU A 259 0.92 7.06 5.86
N ALA A 260 -0.01 8.01 5.94
CA ALA A 260 0.02 9.06 6.96
C ALA A 260 -0.18 8.54 8.40
N SER A 261 -1.01 7.55 8.60
CA SER A 261 -1.31 6.91 9.89
C SER A 261 -0.13 6.08 10.36
N SER A 262 0.50 5.34 9.45
CA SER A 262 1.71 4.57 9.75
C SER A 262 2.89 5.50 10.04
N THR A 263 3.06 6.60 9.29
CA THR A 263 4.05 7.65 9.60
C THR A 263 3.81 8.22 11.00
N ARG A 264 2.57 8.59 11.34
CA ARG A 264 2.23 9.11 12.66
C ARG A 264 2.58 8.11 13.77
N MET A 265 2.14 6.87 13.62
CA MET A 265 2.41 5.79 14.57
C MET A 265 3.91 5.57 14.76
N LEU A 266 4.70 5.57 13.69
CA LEU A 266 6.16 5.41 13.75
C LEU A 266 6.82 6.58 14.49
N LEU A 267 6.41 7.82 14.23
CA LEU A 267 6.89 9.00 14.93
C LEU A 267 6.53 8.99 16.43
N GLU A 268 5.32 8.55 16.78
CA GLU A 268 4.88 8.40 18.17
C GLU A 268 5.67 7.33 18.92
N LYS A 269 6.14 6.29 18.21
CA LYS A 269 7.04 5.26 18.73
C LYS A 269 8.53 5.66 18.74
N GLY A 270 8.84 6.91 18.40
CA GLY A 270 10.20 7.44 18.49
C GLY A 270 11.09 7.10 17.29
N ALA A 271 10.52 6.86 16.11
CA ALA A 271 11.31 6.82 14.87
C ALA A 271 12.12 8.12 14.71
N GLU A 272 13.40 7.99 14.39
CA GLU A 272 14.30 9.13 14.17
C GLU A 272 13.88 9.88 12.89
N VAL A 273 13.47 11.14 13.08
CA VAL A 273 12.83 11.96 12.03
C VAL A 273 13.76 12.23 10.85
N ASN A 274 15.04 12.46 11.14
CA ASN A 274 16.09 12.78 10.17
C ASN A 274 16.93 11.53 9.81
N ALA A 275 16.44 10.33 10.11
CA ALA A 275 17.14 9.11 9.75
C ALA A 275 17.31 9.04 8.23
N GLN A 276 18.56 8.93 7.79
CA GLN A 276 18.89 8.79 6.39
C GLN A 276 18.47 7.42 5.86
N GLY A 277 17.89 7.39 4.67
CA GLY A 277 17.50 6.18 3.99
C GLY A 277 16.98 6.38 2.57
N GLY A 278 16.95 5.26 1.84
CA GLY A 278 16.46 5.18 0.45
C GLY A 278 17.20 6.06 -0.56
N GLY A 279 16.61 6.20 -1.75
CA GLY A 279 17.17 7.00 -2.84
C GLY A 279 17.02 8.51 -2.65
N TYR A 280 15.99 8.96 -1.92
CA TYR A 280 15.70 10.38 -1.73
C TYR A 280 16.51 11.06 -0.64
N GLY A 281 17.05 10.29 0.33
CA GLY A 281 17.91 10.78 1.40
C GLY A 281 17.26 10.62 2.77
N ASP A 282 16.07 11.20 3.01
CA ASP A 282 15.31 11.08 4.26
C ASP A 282 13.78 11.02 4.01
N ALA A 283 13.01 10.89 5.09
CA ALA A 283 11.56 10.80 5.03
C ALA A 283 10.89 12.10 4.50
N LEU A 284 11.45 13.27 4.79
CA LEU A 284 10.90 14.56 4.36
C LEU A 284 11.08 14.75 2.85
N GLN A 285 12.25 14.43 2.32
CA GLN A 285 12.56 14.45 0.89
C GLN A 285 11.67 13.44 0.14
N ALA A 286 11.50 12.22 0.66
CA ALA A 286 10.65 11.22 0.05
C ALA A 286 9.16 11.63 0.02
N ALA A 287 8.63 12.16 1.13
CA ALA A 287 7.26 12.68 1.19
C ALA A 287 7.06 13.86 0.25
N SER A 288 8.05 14.75 0.18
CA SER A 288 8.03 15.95 -0.66
C SER A 288 8.03 15.59 -2.15
N SER A 289 8.85 14.62 -2.57
CA SER A 289 8.83 14.11 -3.95
C SER A 289 7.50 13.43 -4.29
N GLY A 290 6.88 12.75 -3.33
CA GLY A 290 5.63 12.01 -3.50
C GLY A 290 4.36 12.87 -3.47
N GLY A 291 4.45 14.15 -3.11
CA GLY A 291 3.28 15.02 -2.99
C GLY A 291 2.47 14.82 -1.70
N HIS A 292 3.07 14.19 -0.67
CA HIS A 292 2.36 13.77 0.53
C HIS A 292 2.27 14.89 1.57
N GLU A 293 1.43 15.90 1.31
CA GLU A 293 1.33 17.13 2.13
C GLU A 293 1.16 16.88 3.63
N LYS A 294 0.24 15.98 4.00
CA LYS A 294 -0.03 15.64 5.41
C LYS A 294 1.19 15.05 6.11
N ILE A 295 1.98 14.25 5.40
CA ILE A 295 3.21 13.64 5.91
C ILE A 295 4.30 14.70 6.06
N VAL A 296 4.48 15.56 5.05
CA VAL A 296 5.41 16.69 5.13
C VAL A 296 5.11 17.54 6.35
N GLN A 297 3.84 17.92 6.56
CA GLN A 297 3.45 18.70 7.73
C GLN A 297 3.83 18.00 9.05
N MET A 298 3.49 16.71 9.21
CA MET A 298 3.83 15.95 10.42
C MET A 298 5.34 15.88 10.66
N LEU A 299 6.14 15.66 9.62
CA LEU A 299 7.60 15.61 9.72
C LEU A 299 8.18 16.97 10.13
N LEU A 300 7.72 18.07 9.55
CA LEU A 300 8.15 19.43 9.91
C LEU A 300 7.74 19.84 11.34
N GLU A 301 6.59 19.35 11.82
CA GLU A 301 6.15 19.52 13.22
C GLU A 301 7.04 18.73 14.19
N LYS A 302 7.58 17.59 13.75
CA LYS A 302 8.53 16.77 14.52
C LYS A 302 9.99 17.20 14.37
N GLY A 303 10.26 18.32 13.70
CA GLY A 303 11.60 18.91 13.62
C GLY A 303 12.46 18.35 12.48
N ALA A 304 11.84 17.88 11.40
CA ALA A 304 12.57 17.45 10.21
C ALA A 304 13.48 18.56 9.65
N GLU A 305 14.70 18.19 9.26
CA GLU A 305 15.69 19.10 8.71
C GLU A 305 15.37 19.48 7.26
N VAL A 306 14.81 20.67 7.05
CA VAL A 306 14.38 21.16 5.73
C VAL A 306 15.52 21.24 4.71
N ASN A 307 16.73 21.52 5.19
CA ASN A 307 17.92 21.77 4.38
C ASN A 307 18.88 20.57 4.29
N ALA A 308 18.46 19.38 4.72
CA ALA A 308 19.28 18.17 4.54
C ALA A 308 19.59 17.96 3.04
N GLN A 309 20.83 17.59 2.73
CA GLN A 309 21.34 17.45 1.34
C GLN A 309 21.91 16.07 1.05
N ASP A 310 21.70 15.10 1.92
CA ASP A 310 22.42 13.82 1.89
C ASP A 310 21.83 12.80 0.90
N GLY A 311 20.77 13.17 0.17
CA GLY A 311 20.09 12.36 -0.83
C GLY A 311 20.53 12.67 -2.27
N GLY A 312 20.41 11.68 -3.18
CA GLY A 312 20.81 11.81 -4.58
C GLY A 312 20.00 12.84 -5.40
N TYR A 313 18.92 13.38 -4.82
CA TYR A 313 17.98 14.29 -5.48
C TYR A 313 17.97 15.71 -4.88
N GLY A 314 18.92 16.04 -4.00
CA GLY A 314 19.01 17.35 -3.35
C GLY A 314 18.14 17.47 -2.10
N ASN A 315 17.71 18.67 -1.73
CA ASN A 315 16.90 18.90 -0.51
C ASN A 315 15.39 18.72 -0.74
N ALA A 316 14.60 18.79 0.34
CA ALA A 316 13.15 18.62 0.29
C ALA A 316 12.44 19.61 -0.66
N LEU A 317 12.95 20.85 -0.76
CA LEU A 317 12.40 21.88 -1.65
C LEU A 317 12.64 21.53 -3.12
N GLN A 318 13.82 21.04 -3.46
CA GLN A 318 14.16 20.57 -4.79
C GLN A 318 13.33 19.34 -5.17
N ALA A 319 13.14 18.40 -4.25
CA ALA A 319 12.28 17.24 -4.44
C ALA A 319 10.82 17.63 -4.71
N ALA A 320 10.25 18.54 -3.92
CA ALA A 320 8.90 19.06 -4.13
C ALA A 320 8.75 19.81 -5.47
N SER A 321 9.75 20.62 -5.82
CA SER A 321 9.76 21.38 -7.08
C SER A 321 9.86 20.48 -8.30
N GLY A 322 10.71 19.46 -8.25
CA GLY A 322 10.84 18.46 -9.31
C GLY A 322 9.57 17.63 -9.51
N GLY A 323 8.79 17.40 -8.44
CA GLY A 323 7.48 16.75 -8.49
C GLY A 323 6.31 17.66 -8.86
N GLY A 324 6.50 18.99 -8.94
CA GLY A 324 5.44 19.96 -9.21
C GLY A 324 4.49 20.23 -8.03
N HIS A 325 4.92 19.93 -6.80
CA HIS A 325 4.06 20.00 -5.60
C HIS A 325 4.08 21.40 -4.97
N GLU A 326 3.42 22.36 -5.62
CA GLU A 326 3.43 23.79 -5.24
C GLU A 326 3.09 24.04 -3.76
N ARG A 327 2.11 23.30 -3.22
CA ARG A 327 1.70 23.47 -1.83
C ARG A 327 2.80 23.06 -0.85
N ILE A 328 3.53 22.00 -1.16
CA ILE A 328 4.69 21.54 -0.37
C ILE A 328 5.83 22.56 -0.47
N VAL A 329 6.08 23.10 -1.66
CA VAL A 329 7.06 24.18 -1.85
C VAL A 329 6.75 25.37 -0.93
N GLN A 330 5.49 25.81 -0.89
CA GLN A 330 5.07 26.90 0.00
C GLN A 330 5.27 26.56 1.48
N MET A 331 4.92 25.35 1.91
CA MET A 331 5.11 24.91 3.31
C MET A 331 6.59 24.93 3.71
N LEU A 332 7.48 24.42 2.84
CA LEU A 332 8.91 24.36 3.11
C LEU A 332 9.54 25.76 3.15
N LEU A 333 9.15 26.65 2.24
CA LEU A 333 9.62 28.05 2.24
C LEU A 333 9.17 28.82 3.49
N ALA A 334 7.91 28.67 3.89
CA ALA A 334 7.39 29.28 5.11
C ALA A 334 8.18 28.80 6.34
N LYS A 335 8.47 27.49 6.41
CA LYS A 335 9.24 26.92 7.51
C LYS A 335 10.68 27.44 7.54
N CYS A 336 11.34 27.61 6.39
CA CYS A 336 12.66 28.22 6.31
C CYS A 336 12.65 29.67 6.81
N ALA A 337 11.69 30.49 6.35
CA ALA A 337 11.56 31.88 6.79
C ALA A 337 11.31 32.01 8.30
N ASP A 338 10.50 31.12 8.88
CA ASP A 338 10.26 31.07 10.32
C ASP A 338 11.54 30.72 11.10
N MET A 339 12.37 29.81 10.58
CA MET A 339 13.66 29.47 11.18
C MET A 339 14.63 30.65 11.11
N GLU A 340 14.70 31.34 9.97
CA GLU A 340 15.54 32.54 9.80
C GLU A 340 15.14 33.67 10.76
N MET A 341 13.84 33.97 10.88
CA MET A 341 13.33 34.97 11.83
C MET A 341 13.64 34.59 13.28
N ARG A 342 13.51 33.30 13.66
CA ARG A 342 13.88 32.82 15.00
C ARG A 342 15.38 32.95 15.26
N THR A 343 16.24 32.69 14.28
CA THR A 343 17.68 32.95 14.44
C THR A 343 17.95 34.44 14.65
N LEU A 344 17.40 35.33 13.83
CA LEU A 344 17.61 36.79 13.98
C LEU A 344 17.19 37.30 15.37
N THR A 345 16.01 36.89 15.86
CA THR A 345 15.53 37.27 17.20
C THR A 345 16.36 36.71 18.36
N THR A 346 17.07 35.58 18.18
CA THR A 346 17.93 35.00 19.22
C THR A 346 19.33 35.63 19.22
N VAL A 347 19.89 35.99 18.07
CA VAL A 347 21.17 36.74 18.02
C VAL A 347 21.00 38.16 18.56
N ASP A 348 19.86 38.82 18.30
CA ASP A 348 19.60 40.16 18.84
C ASP A 348 19.49 40.17 20.38
N ASN A 349 18.95 39.11 20.99
CA ASN A 349 18.82 39.02 22.46
C ASN A 349 20.13 38.64 23.17
N ALA A 350 20.97 37.80 22.57
CA ALA A 350 22.30 37.47 23.09
C ALA A 350 23.26 38.66 22.97
N THR A 351 23.19 39.40 21.86
CA THR A 351 24.00 40.60 21.63
C THR A 351 23.52 41.77 22.50
N ALA A 352 22.21 41.91 22.73
CA ALA A 352 21.66 42.89 23.67
C ALA A 352 22.04 42.60 25.13
N ARG A 353 22.02 41.34 25.59
CA ARG A 353 22.47 40.98 26.96
C ARG A 353 23.97 41.21 27.17
N ALA A 354 24.81 40.89 26.18
CA ALA A 354 26.25 41.17 26.23
C ALA A 354 26.56 42.68 26.17
N ALA A 355 25.69 43.50 25.56
CA ALA A 355 25.80 44.96 25.59
C ALA A 355 25.34 45.56 26.92
N VAL A 356 24.31 45.00 27.56
CA VAL A 356 23.84 45.43 28.89
C VAL A 356 24.84 45.07 30.01
N GLU A 357 25.54 43.94 29.92
CA GLU A 357 26.59 43.56 30.89
C GLU A 357 27.93 44.31 30.66
N ARG A 358 28.18 44.84 29.45
CA ARG A 358 29.36 45.70 29.18
C ARG A 358 29.15 47.16 29.56
N VAL A 359 27.92 47.64 29.66
CA VAL A 359 27.60 48.95 30.22
C VAL A 359 27.34 48.80 31.71
N GLY A 360 28.37 48.39 32.43
CA GLY A 360 28.46 48.67 33.86
C GLY A 360 28.49 50.19 34.04
N MET A 361 27.34 50.77 34.37
CA MET A 361 27.19 52.17 34.74
C MET A 361 28.05 52.48 35.97
N PRO A 362 29.05 53.37 35.91
CA PRO A 362 29.57 54.03 37.09
C PRO A 362 28.58 55.11 37.53
N SER A 363 28.34 55.18 38.82
CA SER A 363 27.58 56.24 39.48
C SER A 363 28.01 57.63 39.02
N LEU A 364 27.06 58.49 38.65
CA LEU A 364 27.27 59.93 38.59
C LEU A 364 26.18 60.62 39.42
N GLY A 365 26.64 61.30 40.49
CA GLY A 365 25.83 62.17 41.33
C GLY A 365 25.37 63.44 40.60
N PRO A 366 24.59 64.30 41.27
CA PRO A 366 23.90 65.41 40.61
C PRO A 366 24.85 66.61 40.46
N VAL A 367 24.91 67.20 39.25
CA VAL A 367 25.53 68.53 39.05
C VAL A 367 24.68 69.35 38.07
N GLU A 368 23.96 70.29 38.68
CA GLU A 368 23.80 71.72 38.37
C GLU A 368 23.83 72.26 36.93
N GLN A 369 22.85 73.15 36.73
CA GLN A 369 22.72 74.15 35.68
C GLN A 369 23.95 75.06 35.60
N GLN A 370 24.46 75.33 34.38
CA GLN A 370 24.90 76.68 33.99
C GLN A 370 25.04 76.84 32.46
N ASN A 371 24.35 77.87 31.97
CA ASN A 371 24.47 78.66 30.73
C ASN A 371 25.84 78.54 29.99
N SER A 372 25.98 78.71 28.67
CA SER A 372 25.47 79.82 27.84
C SER A 372 25.79 79.57 26.36
N SER A 373 24.87 79.97 25.48
CA SER A 373 25.07 80.73 24.21
C SER A 373 26.45 80.70 23.51
N PHE A 374 26.49 80.36 22.22
CA PHE A 374 26.75 81.35 21.16
C PHE A 374 26.52 80.76 19.76
N ALA A 375 25.66 81.43 18.99
CA ALA A 375 25.44 81.19 17.57
C ALA A 375 25.53 82.56 16.84
N ILE A 376 26.45 82.61 15.84
CA ILE A 376 26.45 83.42 14.61
C ILE A 376 26.59 84.97 14.71
N ARG A 377 27.67 85.54 14.14
CA ARG A 377 27.65 86.33 12.87
C ARG A 377 29.00 87.02 12.55
N LEU A 378 29.38 86.85 11.28
CA LEU A 378 30.48 87.40 10.47
C LEU A 378 31.90 86.89 10.74
#